data_AF-A0A954Q5H4-F1
#
_entry.id   AF-A0A954Q5H4-F1
#
_cell.length_a   1.000
_cell.length_b   1.000
_cell.length_c   1.000
_cell.angle_alpha   90.00
_cell.angle_beta   90.00
_cell.angle_gamma   90.00
#
_symmetry.space_group_name_H-M   'P 1'
#
loop_
_entity.id
_entity.type
_entity.pdbx_description
1 polymer ?
#
loop_
_entity_poly.entity_id
_entity_poly.type
_entity_poly.pdbx_seq_one_letter_code
_entity_poly.pdbx_strand_id
1 'polypeptide(L)'
;MNVLSWLTDRFTNRGKALSLYKRGMEKSKSHEHEAAIADYTTAIGMHDVPSDVKAMALYNRALVYAAAGDPVKATSDLNTVLGMPDALPNIKSEARRKLARMQR
;
A
#
# COMPACT_ATOMS: atom_id res chain seq x y z
N MET A 1 30.34 6.64 -3.88
CA MET A 1 29.06 6.39 -3.18
C MET A 1 28.98 7.35 -2.00
N ASN A 2 28.10 8.35 -2.07
CA ASN A 2 28.05 9.42 -1.08
C ASN A 2 26.90 9.14 -0.10
N VAL A 3 27.22 8.84 1.16
CA VAL A 3 26.25 8.51 2.23
C VAL A 3 25.21 9.61 2.45
N LEU A 4 25.56 10.86 2.11
CA LEU A 4 24.67 12.02 2.12
C LEU A 4 23.56 11.93 1.06
N SER A 5 23.83 11.39 -0.12
CA SER A 5 22.82 11.23 -1.20
C SER A 5 21.74 10.24 -0.78
N TRP A 6 22.15 9.07 -0.27
CA TRP A 6 21.22 8.05 0.24
C TRP A 6 20.29 8.61 1.34
N LEU A 7 20.83 9.43 2.25
CA LEU A 7 20.03 10.09 3.28
C LEU A 7 19.00 11.05 2.67
N THR A 8 19.39 11.93 1.74
CA THR A 8 18.47 12.88 1.09
C THR A 8 17.43 12.20 0.20
N ASP A 9 17.81 11.09 -0.45
CA ASP A 9 16.91 10.28 -1.26
C ASP A 9 15.80 9.67 -0.41
N ARG A 10 16.12 9.18 0.80
CA ARG A 10 15.14 8.59 1.72
C ARG A 10 14.02 9.56 2.11
N PHE A 11 14.35 10.83 2.39
CA PHE A 11 13.34 11.84 2.75
C PHE A 11 12.45 12.22 1.55
N THR A 12 13.06 12.39 0.38
CA THR A 12 12.36 12.71 -0.86
C THR A 12 11.45 11.55 -1.30
N ASN A 13 11.96 10.32 -1.23
CA ASN A 13 11.23 9.11 -1.61
C ASN A 13 10.06 8.83 -0.66
N ARG A 14 10.22 9.06 0.66
CA ARG A 14 9.10 9.00 1.60
C ARG A 14 7.99 9.98 1.21
N GLY A 15 8.33 11.24 0.95
CA GLY A 15 7.36 12.26 0.58
C GLY A 15 6.61 11.93 -0.72
N LYS A 16 7.34 11.47 -1.74
CA LYS A 16 6.76 11.07 -3.02
C LYS A 16 5.90 9.81 -2.92
N ALA A 17 6.34 8.78 -2.19
CA ALA A 17 5.53 7.58 -1.94
C ALA A 17 4.24 7.92 -1.16
N LEU A 18 4.33 8.80 -0.16
CA LEU A 18 3.17 9.28 0.60
C LEU A 18 2.20 10.09 -0.27
N SER A 19 2.73 10.92 -1.18
CA SER A 19 1.92 11.67 -2.15
C SER A 19 1.15 10.75 -3.09
N LEU A 20 1.82 9.75 -3.66
CA LEU A 20 1.20 8.72 -4.49
C LEU A 20 0.12 7.94 -3.73
N TYR A 21 0.43 7.53 -2.50
CA TYR A 21 -0.54 6.88 -1.61
C TYR A 21 -1.80 7.75 -1.41
N LYS A 22 -1.64 9.02 -1.04
CA LYS A 22 -2.78 9.93 -0.84
C LYS A 22 -3.58 10.14 -2.13
N ARG A 23 -2.91 10.26 -3.27
CA ARG A 23 -3.58 10.37 -4.57
C ARG A 23 -4.38 9.13 -4.92
N GLY A 24 -3.82 7.94 -4.64
CA GLY A 24 -4.54 6.67 -4.79
C GLY A 24 -5.78 6.59 -3.90
N MET A 25 -5.73 7.14 -2.67
CA MET A 25 -6.89 7.19 -1.79
C MET A 25 -8.01 8.07 -2.37
N GLU A 26 -7.68 9.26 -2.86
CA GLU A 26 -8.69 10.16 -3.44
C GLU A 26 -9.34 9.54 -4.68
N LYS A 27 -8.55 8.95 -5.59
CA LYS A 27 -9.07 8.21 -6.74
C LYS A 27 -9.94 7.02 -6.35
N SER A 28 -9.55 6.29 -5.30
CA SER A 28 -10.35 5.19 -4.77
C SER A 28 -11.72 5.68 -4.27
N LYS A 29 -11.79 6.86 -3.64
CA LYS A 29 -13.07 7.46 -3.22
C LYS A 29 -13.92 7.84 -4.43
N SER A 30 -13.30 8.33 -5.49
CA SER A 30 -13.94 8.61 -6.78
C SER A 30 -14.30 7.38 -7.61
N HIS A 31 -14.10 6.16 -7.08
CA HIS A 31 -14.36 4.88 -7.77
C HIS A 31 -13.49 4.66 -9.01
N GLU A 32 -12.40 5.42 -9.16
CA GLU A 32 -11.39 5.25 -10.22
C GLU A 32 -10.42 4.12 -9.84
N HIS A 33 -10.92 2.87 -9.81
CA HIS A 33 -10.20 1.74 -9.25
C HIS A 33 -8.85 1.47 -9.93
N GLU A 34 -8.79 1.46 -11.27
CA GLU A 34 -7.54 1.23 -12.00
C GLU A 34 -6.49 2.31 -11.72
N ALA A 35 -6.92 3.58 -11.72
CA ALA A 35 -6.03 4.71 -11.47
C ALA A 35 -5.53 4.72 -10.01
N ALA A 36 -6.36 4.31 -9.05
CA ALA A 36 -5.95 4.13 -7.67
C ALA A 36 -4.95 2.98 -7.50
N ILE A 37 -5.21 1.84 -8.15
CA ILE A 37 -4.30 0.68 -8.16
C ILE A 37 -2.93 1.06 -8.73
N ALA A 38 -2.90 1.82 -9.83
CA ALA A 38 -1.65 2.29 -10.44
C ALA A 38 -0.82 3.17 -9.49
N ASP A 39 -1.48 4.08 -8.77
CA ASP A 39 -0.82 4.97 -7.80
C ASP A 39 -0.25 4.19 -6.61
N TYR A 40 -1.04 3.27 -6.03
CA TYR A 40 -0.54 2.41 -4.96
C TYR A 40 0.59 1.51 -5.43
N THR A 41 0.49 0.94 -6.63
CA THR A 41 1.54 0.09 -7.20
C THR A 41 2.85 0.85 -7.36
N THR A 42 2.77 2.09 -7.87
CA THR A 42 3.93 2.96 -7.98
C THR A 42 4.51 3.27 -6.59
N ALA A 43 3.67 3.61 -5.62
CA ALA A 43 4.12 3.89 -4.24
C ALA A 43 4.83 2.69 -3.59
N ILE A 44 4.34 1.47 -3.80
CA ILE A 44 4.90 0.23 -3.24
C ILE A 44 6.22 -0.16 -3.93
N GLY A 45 6.35 0.15 -5.23
CA GLY A 45 7.51 -0.20 -6.06
C GLY A 45 8.67 0.80 -6.00
N MET A 46 8.51 1.93 -5.32
CA MET A 46 9.58 2.90 -5.14
C MET A 46 10.73 2.34 -4.29
N HIS A 47 11.95 2.81 -4.54
CA HIS A 47 13.13 2.47 -3.75
C HIS A 47 13.06 3.11 -2.36
N ASP A 48 13.52 2.39 -1.32
CA ASP A 48 13.57 2.86 0.07
C ASP A 48 12.25 3.42 0.62
N VAL A 49 11.12 2.85 0.20
CA VAL A 49 9.81 3.21 0.74
C VAL A 49 9.72 2.80 2.20
N PRO A 50 9.34 3.72 3.10
CA PRO A 50 9.13 3.38 4.49
C PRO A 50 8.04 2.30 4.69
N SER A 51 8.32 1.34 5.57
CA SER A 51 7.46 0.18 5.81
C SER A 51 6.02 0.56 6.21
N ASP A 52 5.84 1.68 6.91
CA ASP A 52 4.53 2.22 7.28
C ASP A 52 3.72 2.63 6.03
N VAL A 53 4.33 3.40 5.12
CA VAL A 53 3.69 3.83 3.87
C VAL A 53 3.40 2.63 2.97
N LYS A 54 4.35 1.70 2.86
CA LYS A 54 4.18 0.47 2.07
C LYS A 54 3.03 -0.39 2.58
N ALA A 55 2.92 -0.59 3.89
CA ALA A 55 1.83 -1.36 4.49
C ALA A 55 0.45 -0.70 4.27
N MET A 56 0.37 0.63 4.42
CA MET A 56 -0.87 1.37 4.14
C MET A 56 -1.28 1.30 2.66
N ALA A 57 -0.32 1.43 1.73
CA ALA A 57 -0.58 1.34 0.30
C ALA A 57 -1.03 -0.05 -0.12
N LEU A 58 -0.38 -1.12 0.38
CA LEU A 58 -0.79 -2.51 0.12
C LEU A 58 -2.20 -2.78 0.64
N TYR A 59 -2.50 -2.39 1.89
CA TYR A 59 -3.83 -2.60 2.46
C TYR A 59 -4.92 -1.88 1.65
N ASN A 60 -4.72 -0.61 1.29
CA ASN A 60 -5.71 0.13 0.50
C ASN A 60 -5.84 -0.41 -0.93
N ARG A 61 -4.73 -0.83 -1.55
CA ARG A 61 -4.79 -1.49 -2.86
C ARG A 61 -5.58 -2.80 -2.80
N ALA A 62 -5.45 -3.56 -1.71
CA ALA A 62 -6.27 -4.74 -1.49
C ALA A 62 -7.77 -4.42 -1.39
N LEU A 63 -8.14 -3.32 -0.72
CA LEU A 63 -9.53 -2.86 -0.65
C LEU A 63 -10.06 -2.50 -2.04
N VAL A 64 -9.26 -1.82 -2.86
CA VAL A 64 -9.63 -1.45 -4.23
C VAL A 64 -9.75 -2.69 -5.12
N TYR A 65 -8.81 -3.64 -5.05
CA TYR A 65 -8.93 -4.91 -5.78
C TYR A 65 -10.21 -5.67 -5.41
N ALA A 66 -10.55 -5.73 -4.12
CA ALA A 66 -11.79 -6.36 -3.68
C ALA A 66 -13.04 -5.64 -4.22
N ALA A 67 -13.02 -4.30 -4.28
CA ALA A 67 -14.10 -3.50 -4.86
C ALA A 67 -14.20 -3.67 -6.39
N ALA A 68 -13.06 -3.82 -7.06
CA ALA A 68 -12.96 -4.04 -8.50
C ALA A 68 -13.25 -5.49 -8.93
N GLY A 69 -13.62 -6.38 -8.00
CA GLY A 69 -13.95 -7.77 -8.31
C GLY A 69 -12.75 -8.70 -8.49
N ASP A 70 -11.56 -8.32 -8.01
CA ASP A 70 -10.33 -9.13 -8.02
C ASP A 70 -9.93 -9.57 -6.59
N PRO A 71 -10.66 -10.53 -5.98
CA PRO A 71 -10.40 -10.97 -4.60
C PRO A 71 -9.07 -11.72 -4.46
N VAL A 72 -8.52 -12.26 -5.56
CA VAL A 72 -7.24 -12.98 -5.57
C VAL A 72 -6.10 -11.99 -5.32
N LYS A 73 -6.02 -10.90 -6.08
CA LYS A 73 -5.00 -9.87 -5.85
C LYS A 73 -5.19 -9.17 -4.51
N ALA A 74 -6.43 -8.93 -4.10
CA ALA A 74 -6.71 -8.40 -2.77
C ALA A 74 -6.16 -9.29 -1.65
N THR A 75 -6.41 -10.60 -1.70
CA THR A 75 -5.89 -11.56 -0.73
C THR A 75 -4.36 -11.59 -0.71
N SER A 76 -3.73 -11.54 -1.89
CA SER A 76 -2.27 -11.48 -2.01
C SER A 76 -1.68 -10.26 -1.31
N ASP A 77 -2.25 -9.08 -1.53
CA ASP A 77 -1.79 -7.84 -0.88
C ASP A 77 -2.01 -7.87 0.64
N LEU A 78 -3.15 -8.40 1.11
CA LEU A 78 -3.40 -8.56 2.55
C LEU A 78 -2.39 -9.50 3.20
N ASN A 79 -2.11 -10.65 2.58
CA ASN A 79 -1.10 -11.59 3.08
C ASN A 79 0.29 -10.97 3.13
N THR A 80 0.63 -10.14 2.13
CA THR A 80 1.88 -9.38 2.12
C THR A 80 1.98 -8.47 3.34
N VAL A 81 0.92 -7.72 3.67
CA VAL A 81 0.86 -6.87 4.88
C VAL A 81 1.06 -7.67 6.16
N LEU A 82 0.45 -8.85 6.26
CA LEU A 82 0.57 -9.71 7.45
C LEU A 82 1.97 -10.27 7.64
N GLY A 83 2.71 -10.51 6.54
CA GLY A 83 4.10 -10.98 6.56
C GLY A 83 5.14 -9.89 6.83
N MET A 84 4.78 -8.60 6.73
CA MET A 84 5.72 -7.51 6.98
C MET A 84 6.09 -7.43 8.48
N PRO A 85 7.36 -7.50 8.88
CA PRO A 85 7.76 -7.40 10.29
C PRO A 85 7.35 -6.05 10.88
N ASP A 86 7.67 -4.95 10.19
CA ASP A 86 7.49 -3.57 10.67
C ASP A 86 6.14 -2.94 10.28
N ALA A 87 5.18 -3.72 9.78
CA ALA A 87 3.85 -3.17 9.50
C ALA A 87 3.12 -2.84 10.81
N LEU A 88 2.45 -1.68 10.79
CA LEU A 88 1.74 -1.15 11.96
C LEU A 88 0.70 -2.16 12.50
N PRO A 89 0.61 -2.36 13.82
CA PRO A 89 -0.30 -3.35 14.41
C PRO A 89 -1.78 -3.15 14.05
N ASN A 90 -2.21 -1.90 13.91
CA ASN A 90 -3.57 -1.55 13.47
C ASN A 90 -3.81 -2.05 12.05
N ILE A 91 -2.91 -1.77 11.10
CA ILE A 91 -3.03 -2.19 9.70
C ILE A 91 -3.02 -3.72 9.58
N LYS A 92 -2.17 -4.43 10.35
CA LYS A 92 -2.20 -5.90 10.40
C LYS A 92 -3.55 -6.41 10.92
N SER A 93 -4.09 -5.79 11.97
CA SER A 93 -5.38 -6.17 12.53
C SER A 93 -6.52 -5.95 11.52
N GLU A 94 -6.50 -4.84 10.80
CA GLU A 94 -7.45 -4.57 9.72
C GLU A 94 -7.35 -5.59 8.59
N ALA A 95 -6.12 -5.90 8.16
CA ALA A 95 -5.85 -6.85 7.10
C ALA A 95 -6.37 -8.25 7.45
N ARG A 96 -6.14 -8.73 8.69
CA ARG A 96 -6.69 -10.01 9.17
C ARG A 96 -8.22 -10.03 9.12
N ARG A 97 -8.87 -8.96 9.59
CA ARG A 97 -10.35 -8.87 9.57
C ARG A 97 -10.88 -8.87 8.15
N LYS A 98 -10.27 -8.12 7.24
CA LYS A 98 -10.68 -8.07 5.83
C LYS A 98 -10.50 -9.43 5.17
N LEU A 99 -9.36 -10.08 5.39
CA LEU A 99 -9.08 -11.41 4.85
C LEU A 99 -10.10 -12.45 5.33
N ALA A 100 -10.41 -12.47 6.64
CA ALA A 100 -11.40 -13.37 7.21
C ALA A 100 -12.82 -13.14 6.65
N ARG A 101 -13.16 -11.90 6.26
CA ARG A 101 -14.44 -11.59 5.60
C ARG A 101 -14.50 -12.06 4.15
N MET A 102 -13.36 -12.17 3.47
CA MET A 102 -13.28 -12.60 2.07
C MET A 102 -13.27 -14.12 1.92
N GLN A 103 -12.99 -14.86 3.00
CA GLN A 103 -12.98 -16.32 3.05
C GLN A 103 -14.32 -16.93 3.51
N ARG A 104 -15.30 -16.08 3.83
CA ARG A 104 -16.66 -16.47 4.21
C ARG A 104 -17.56 -16.40 2.99
#